data_AF-A0A1F5QB89-F1
#
_entry.id   AF-A0A1F5QB89-F1
#
_cell.length_a   1.000
_cell.length_b   1.000
_cell.length_c   1.000
_cell.angle_alpha   90.00
_cell.angle_beta   90.00
_cell.angle_gamma   90.00
#
_symmetry.space_group_name_H-M   'P 1'
#
loop_
_entity.id
_entity.type
_entity.pdbx_description
1 polymer ?
#
loop_
_entity_poly.entity_id
_entity_poly.type
_entity_poly.pdbx_seq_one_letter_code
_entity_poly.pdbx_strand_id
1 'polypeptide(L)'
;MILILQGLIIAVVIGVVYSLWQTTKSYGGLIGTALKWIGLGIIFFTLEAFDRVFGAVGNFSVIDSFNIAPDMIHNSLLLFGLLFCGIGFSKLTHIAK
;
A
#
# COMPACT_ATOMS: atom_id res chain seq x y z
N MET A 1 17.35 -4.68 16.09
CA MET A 1 16.70 -5.25 14.88
C MET A 1 15.41 -4.50 14.53
N ILE A 2 14.51 -4.28 15.50
CA ILE A 2 13.25 -3.53 15.32
C ILE A 2 13.45 -2.11 14.72
N LEU A 3 14.46 -1.36 15.16
CA LEU A 3 14.74 -0.02 14.61
C LEU A 3 15.18 -0.03 13.14
N ILE A 4 15.94 -1.05 12.73
CA ILE A 4 16.37 -1.23 11.33
C ILE A 4 15.15 -1.57 10.46
N LEU A 5 14.26 -2.40 11.00
CA LEU A 5 13.02 -2.79 10.34
C LEU A 5 12.09 -1.60 10.13
N GLN A 6 11.88 -0.79 11.18
CA GLN A 6 11.09 0.45 11.08
C GLN A 6 11.69 1.44 10.07
N GLY A 7 13.02 1.57 10.05
CA GLY A 7 13.71 2.38 9.06
C GLY A 7 13.48 1.90 7.62
N LEU A 8 13.49 0.59 7.40
CA LEU A 8 13.22 -0.01 6.09
C LEU A 8 11.76 0.21 5.65
N ILE A 9 10.79 0.06 6.56
CA ILE A 9 9.37 0.36 6.31
C ILE A 9 9.22 1.82 5.87
N ILE A 10 9.82 2.74 6.64
CA ILE A 10 9.74 4.17 6.35
C ILE A 10 10.36 4.48 4.97
N ALA A 11 11.51 3.88 4.64
CA ALA A 11 12.14 4.06 3.34
C ALA A 11 11.26 3.55 2.19
N VAL A 12 10.61 2.39 2.35
CA VAL A 12 9.68 1.83 1.35
C VAL A 12 8.45 2.72 1.19
N VAL A 13 7.83 3.16 2.29
CA VAL A 13 6.66 4.05 2.25
C VAL A 13 7.02 5.38 1.56
N ILE A 14 8.15 5.99 1.91
CA ILE A 14 8.62 7.23 1.26
C ILE A 14 8.89 6.99 -0.23
N GLY A 15 9.53 5.87 -0.59
CA GLY A 15 9.81 5.51 -1.98
C GLY A 15 8.55 5.34 -2.81
N VAL A 16 7.54 4.65 -2.29
CA VAL A 16 6.24 4.46 -2.95
C VAL A 16 5.52 5.80 -3.08
N VAL A 17 5.46 6.61 -2.02
CA VAL A 17 4.83 7.95 -2.06
C VAL A 17 5.53 8.87 -3.07
N TYR A 18 6.87 8.85 -3.11
CA TYR A 18 7.65 9.62 -4.06
C TYR A 18 7.41 9.17 -5.51
N SER A 19 7.39 7.85 -5.75
CA SER A 19 7.04 7.28 -7.05
C SER A 19 5.67 7.76 -7.51
N LEU A 20 4.66 7.69 -6.63
CA LEU A 20 3.30 8.14 -6.94
C LEU A 20 3.20 9.63 -7.20
N TRP A 21 3.96 10.44 -6.47
CA TRP A 21 4.07 11.86 -6.70
C TRP A 21 4.64 12.17 -8.09
N GLN A 22 5.75 11.52 -8.45
CA GLN A 22 6.38 11.60 -9.78
C GLN A 22 5.42 11.19 -10.88
N THR A 23 4.75 10.04 -10.73
CA THR A 23 3.77 9.52 -11.69
C THR A 23 2.58 10.48 -11.86
N THR A 24 2.06 11.05 -10.78
CA THR A 24 0.98 12.06 -10.88
C THR A 24 1.44 13.30 -11.65
N LYS A 25 2.66 13.77 -11.37
CA LYS A 25 3.22 14.97 -12.00
C LYS A 25 3.49 14.75 -13.49
N SER A 26 3.89 13.54 -13.89
CA SER A 26 4.17 13.20 -15.28
C SER A 26 2.91 12.94 -16.11
N TYR A 27 1.88 12.31 -15.54
CA TYR A 27 0.65 11.92 -16.26
C TYR A 27 -0.53 12.87 -15.98
N GLY A 28 -0.28 14.15 -15.69
CA GLY A 28 -1.27 15.12 -15.20
C GLY A 28 -2.67 15.03 -15.82
N GLY A 29 -3.71 15.34 -15.03
CA GLY A 29 -5.11 15.25 -15.45
C GLY A 29 -5.86 14.06 -14.83
N LEU A 30 -6.86 13.54 -15.54
CA LEU A 30 -7.70 12.43 -15.06
C LEU A 30 -6.90 11.13 -14.90
N ILE A 31 -5.90 10.89 -15.77
CA ILE A 31 -5.01 9.70 -15.72
C ILE A 31 -4.13 9.74 -14.48
N GLY A 32 -3.46 10.87 -14.21
CA GLY A 32 -2.67 11.06 -12.98
C GLY A 32 -3.52 10.91 -11.71
N THR A 33 -4.78 11.33 -11.75
CA THR A 33 -5.72 11.12 -10.63
C THR A 33 -6.03 9.64 -10.44
N ALA A 34 -6.32 8.88 -11.50
CA ALA A 34 -6.52 7.44 -11.44
C ALA A 34 -5.29 6.71 -10.87
N LEU A 35 -4.09 7.07 -11.33
CA LEU A 35 -2.83 6.51 -10.83
C LEU A 35 -2.55 6.81 -9.36
N LYS A 36 -3.01 7.96 -8.82
CA LYS A 36 -2.95 8.22 -7.36
C LYS A 36 -3.77 7.21 -6.57
N TRP A 37 -4.99 6.90 -7.03
CA TRP A 37 -5.87 5.95 -6.35
C TRP A 37 -5.31 4.52 -6.40
N ILE A 38 -4.78 4.09 -7.55
CA ILE A 38 -4.06 2.81 -7.69
C ILE A 38 -2.86 2.78 -6.74
N GLY A 39 -2.08 3.85 -6.73
CA GLY A 39 -0.93 3.97 -5.85
C GLY A 39 -1.23 3.84 -4.36
N LEU A 40 -2.31 4.49 -3.93
CA LEU A 40 -2.76 4.43 -2.55
C LEU A 40 -3.17 3.00 -2.17
N GLY A 41 -3.78 2.25 -3.10
CA GLY A 41 -4.04 0.82 -2.92
C GLY A 41 -2.77 -0.03 -2.81
N ILE A 42 -1.76 0.25 -3.64
CA ILE A 42 -0.46 -0.43 -3.60
C ILE A 42 0.25 -0.22 -2.26
N ILE A 43 0.09 0.93 -1.60
CA ILE A 43 0.66 1.17 -0.25
C ILE A 43 0.07 0.18 0.76
N PHE A 44 -1.25 -0.02 0.76
CA PHE A 44 -1.90 -0.98 1.66
C PHE A 44 -1.44 -2.42 1.40
N PHE A 45 -1.32 -2.82 0.13
CA PHE A 45 -0.76 -4.13 -0.23
C PHE A 45 0.70 -4.28 0.20
N THR A 46 1.50 -3.23 0.04
CA THR A 46 2.91 -3.26 0.43
C THR A 46 3.05 -3.39 1.94
N LEU A 47 2.25 -2.64 2.72
CA LEU A 47 2.24 -2.75 4.18
C LEU A 47 1.82 -4.14 4.66
N GLU A 48 0.78 -4.73 4.06
CA GLU A 48 0.34 -6.08 4.40
C GLU A 48 1.41 -7.13 4.06
N ALA A 49 1.96 -7.09 2.85
CA ALA A 49 2.98 -8.04 2.42
C ALA A 49 4.24 -7.92 3.29
N PHE A 50 4.60 -6.70 3.68
CA PHE A 50 5.73 -6.45 4.56
C PHE A 50 5.47 -7.06 5.94
N ASP A 51 4.37 -6.71 6.60
CA ASP A 51 4.08 -7.21 7.95
C ASP A 51 4.00 -8.76 7.99
N ARG A 52 3.43 -9.38 6.95
CA ARG A 52 3.34 -10.84 6.82
C ARG A 52 4.70 -11.52 6.63
N VAL A 53 5.58 -10.93 5.80
CA VAL A 53 6.95 -11.44 5.59
C VAL A 53 7.78 -11.29 6.86
N PHE A 54 7.67 -10.16 7.58
CA PHE A 54 8.43 -9.96 8.82
C PHE A 54 7.89 -10.74 10.02
N GLY A 55 6.58 -11.01 10.05
CA GLY A 55 6.00 -12.01 10.94
C GLY A 55 6.62 -13.39 10.70
N ALA A 56 6.64 -13.86 9.46
CA ALA A 56 7.16 -15.18 9.10
C ALA A 56 8.69 -15.35 9.30
N VAL A 57 9.48 -14.30 9.08
CA VAL A 57 10.96 -14.38 9.11
C VAL A 57 11.53 -14.21 10.53
N GLY A 58 10.82 -13.61 11.47
CA GLY A 58 11.38 -13.39 12.81
C GLY A 58 10.41 -13.00 13.93
N ASN A 59 9.11 -13.24 13.81
CA ASN A 59 8.10 -12.78 14.79
C ASN A 59 8.17 -11.27 15.05
N PHE A 60 8.56 -10.48 14.04
CA PHE A 60 8.60 -9.02 14.12
C PHE A 60 7.33 -8.39 13.54
N SER A 61 6.19 -9.07 13.60
CA SER A 61 4.90 -8.50 13.16
C SER A 61 4.48 -7.39 14.12
N VAL A 62 4.20 -6.23 13.54
CA VAL A 62 3.63 -5.09 14.27
C VAL A 62 2.17 -5.39 14.58
N ILE A 63 1.48 -6.14 13.73
CA ILE A 63 0.06 -6.47 13.84
C ILE A 63 -0.18 -7.53 14.94
N ASP A 64 0.69 -8.53 15.08
CA ASP A 64 0.63 -9.52 16.17
C ASP A 64 0.77 -8.87 17.56
N SER A 65 1.40 -7.70 17.62
CA SER A 65 1.59 -6.94 18.86
C SER A 65 0.28 -6.33 19.39
N PHE A 66 -0.75 -6.18 18.55
CA PHE A 66 -2.02 -5.55 18.93
C PHE A 66 -3.03 -6.52 19.56
N ASN A 67 -2.76 -7.83 19.61
CA ASN A 67 -3.59 -8.86 20.24
C ASN A 67 -5.07 -8.91 19.76
N ILE A 68 -5.36 -8.26 18.62
CA ILE A 68 -6.66 -8.22 17.95
C ILE A 68 -6.48 -9.01 16.66
N ALA A 69 -7.23 -10.10 16.51
CA ALA A 69 -7.33 -10.98 15.32
C ALA A 69 -6.44 -10.55 14.13
N PRO A 70 -5.15 -10.93 14.10
CA PRO A 70 -4.19 -10.43 13.11
C PRO A 70 -4.61 -10.74 11.67
N ASP A 71 -5.20 -11.93 11.44
CA ASP A 71 -5.80 -12.30 10.15
C ASP A 71 -6.90 -11.33 9.68
N MET A 72 -7.69 -10.79 10.61
CA MET A 72 -8.74 -9.83 10.28
C MET A 72 -8.14 -8.49 9.85
N ILE A 73 -7.04 -8.07 10.47
CA ILE A 73 -6.33 -6.84 10.10
C ILE A 73 -5.69 -7.00 8.72
N HIS A 74 -4.99 -8.10 8.45
CA HIS A 74 -4.43 -8.38 7.13
C HIS A 74 -5.51 -8.40 6.04
N ASN A 75 -6.61 -9.11 6.27
CA ASN A 75 -7.72 -9.16 5.32
C ASN A 75 -8.37 -7.79 5.10
N SER A 76 -8.48 -6.96 6.15
CA SER A 76 -9.00 -5.60 6.01
C SER A 76 -8.05 -4.71 5.19
N LEU A 77 -6.74 -4.79 5.40
CA LEU A 77 -5.73 -4.07 4.60
C LEU A 77 -5.80 -4.46 3.13
N LEU A 78 -5.91 -5.77 2.83
CA LEU A 78 -6.09 -6.27 1.47
C LEU A 78 -7.36 -5.71 0.84
N LEU A 79 -8.47 -5.68 1.59
CA LEU A 79 -9.76 -5.19 1.10
C LEU A 79 -9.72 -3.68 0.81
N PHE A 80 -9.07 -2.89 1.66
CA PHE A 80 -8.82 -1.47 1.39
C PHE A 80 -7.91 -1.28 0.18
N GLY A 81 -6.81 -2.03 0.08
CA GLY A 81 -5.93 -2.02 -1.09
C GLY A 81 -6.71 -2.29 -2.39
N LEU A 82 -7.59 -3.30 -2.37
CA LEU A 82 -8.41 -3.69 -3.50
C LEU A 82 -9.44 -2.61 -3.87
N LEU A 83 -10.10 -1.99 -2.88
CA LEU A 83 -11.05 -0.90 -3.10
C LEU A 83 -10.39 0.30 -3.77
N PHE A 84 -9.23 0.74 -3.26
CA PHE A 84 -8.53 1.90 -3.82
C PHE A 84 -7.98 1.62 -5.22
N CYS A 85 -7.43 0.43 -5.46
CA CYS A 85 -7.06 -0.02 -6.80
C CYS A 85 -8.28 -0.08 -7.74
N GLY A 86 -9.41 -0.63 -7.27
CA GLY A 86 -10.65 -0.72 -8.04
C GLY A 86 -11.20 0.65 -8.46
N ILE A 87 -11.20 1.63 -7.55
CA ILE A 87 -11.57 3.03 -7.86
C ILE A 87 -10.61 3.62 -8.89
N GLY A 88 -9.30 3.37 -8.73
CA GLY A 88 -8.28 3.81 -9.67
C GLY A 88 -8.47 3.25 -11.07
N PHE A 89 -8.67 1.94 -11.20
CA PHE A 89 -8.94 1.28 -12.47
C PHE A 89 -10.27 1.72 -13.07
N SER A 90 -11.34 1.86 -12.28
CA SER A 90 -12.64 2.35 -12.76
C SER A 90 -12.54 3.74 -13.41
N LYS A 91 -11.80 4.66 -12.77
CA LYS A 91 -11.51 5.98 -13.36
C LYS A 91 -10.70 5.87 -14.63
N LEU A 92 -9.73 4.97 -14.69
CA LEU A 92 -8.90 4.76 -15.88
C LEU A 92 -9.72 4.21 -17.06
N THR A 93 -10.62 3.26 -16.80
CA THR A 93 -11.55 2.71 -17.79
C THR A 93 -12.56 3.74 -18.30
N HIS A 94 -13.01 4.66 -17.44
CA HIS A 94 -13.91 5.75 -17.86
C HIS A 94 -13.20 6.76 -18.78
N ILE A 95 -11.88 6.93 -18.67
CA ILE A 95 -11.11 7.83 -19.54
C ILE A 95 -10.80 7.16 -20.88
N ALA A 96 -10.62 5.84 -20.89
CA ALA A 96 -10.31 5.07 -22.09
C ALA A 96 -11.52 4.86 -23.03
N LYS A 97 -12.73 5.19 -22.57
CA LYS A 97 -13.99 5.07 -23.30
C LYS A 97 -14.40 6.40 -23.91
#